data_AF-B0X8J8-F1
#
_entry.id   AF-B0X8J8-F1
#
_cell.length_a   1.000
_cell.length_b   1.000
_cell.length_c   1.000
_cell.angle_alpha   90.00
_cell.angle_beta   90.00
_cell.angle_gamma   90.00
#
_symmetry.space_group_name_H-M   'P 1'
#
loop_
_entity.id
_entity.type
_entity.pdbx_description
1 polymer ?
#
loop_
_entity_poly.entity_id
_entity_poly.type
_entity_poly.pdbx_seq_one_letter_code
_entity_poly.pdbx_strand_id
1 'polypeptide(L)' 'MMFGLTRQYLLAIVPLAGYGFGWFLDNKETERMTMFRDKSALYGRVLKEGEKPSWP' A
#
# COMPACT_ATOMS: atom_id res chain seq x y z
N MET A 1 -20.03 -31.95 6.91
CA MET A 1 -20.02 -30.48 6.75
C MET A 1 -18.66 -30.00 7.25
N MET A 2 -17.62 -30.09 6.40
CA MET A 2 -17.07 -28.97 5.62
C MET A 2 -16.77 -27.73 6.50
N PHE A 3 -15.49 -27.60 6.87
CA PHE A 3 -14.82 -26.45 7.49
C PHE A 3 -15.40 -25.96 8.82
N GLY A 4 -14.75 -26.36 9.92
CA GLY A 4 -15.01 -25.89 11.29
C GLY A 4 -14.61 -24.42 11.52
N LEU A 5 -15.15 -23.49 10.72
CA LEU A 5 -15.08 -22.07 11.00
C LEU A 5 -16.13 -21.77 12.09
N THR A 6 -15.77 -21.92 13.36
CA THR A 6 -16.67 -21.51 14.45
C THR A 6 -16.91 -20.00 14.36
N ARG A 7 -18.12 -19.55 14.70
CA ARG A 7 -18.53 -18.12 14.66
C ARG A 7 -17.54 -17.18 15.36
N GLN A 8 -16.76 -17.71 16.31
CA GLN A 8 -15.72 -16.98 17.04
C GLN A 8 -14.55 -16.56 16.14
N TYR A 9 -14.17 -17.35 15.13
CA TYR A 9 -13.09 -16.98 14.20
C TYR A 9 -13.50 -15.93 13.15
N LEU A 10 -14.81 -15.78 12.89
CA LEU A 10 -15.31 -14.71 12.00
C LEU A 10 -15.00 -13.31 12.56
N LEU A 11 -14.98 -13.17 13.88
CA LEU A 11 -14.63 -11.89 14.52
C LEU A 11 -13.16 -11.52 14.32
N ALA A 12 -12.27 -12.51 14.20
CA ALA A 12 -10.85 -12.27 13.93
C ALA A 12 -10.59 -11.81 12.48
N ILE A 13 -11.50 -12.10 11.56
CA ILE A 13 -11.39 -11.65 10.16
C ILE A 13 -11.60 -10.14 10.06
N VAL A 14 -12.43 -9.54 10.91
CA VAL A 14 -12.75 -8.11 10.86
C VAL A 14 -11.51 -7.21 11.01
N PRO A 15 -10.64 -7.35 12.04
CA PRO A 15 -9.44 -6.53 12.14
C PRO A 15 -8.43 -6.83 11.02
N LEU A 16 -8.32 -8.09 10.55
CA LEU A 16 -7.43 -8.44 9.44
C LEU A 16 -7.88 -7.80 8.12
N ALA A 17 -9.17 -7.85 7.83
CA ALA A 17 -9.76 -7.19 6.66
C ALA A 17 -9.64 -5.67 6.76
N GLY A 18 -9.88 -5.09 7.94
CA GLY A 18 -9.69 -3.67 8.20
C GLY A 18 -8.24 -3.22 7.97
N TYR A 19 -7.27 -3.99 8.45
CA TYR A 19 -5.85 -3.73 8.20
C TYR A 19 -5.51 -3.79 6.70
N GLY A 20 -5.91 -4.87 6.01
CA GLY A 20 -5.62 -5.03 4.59
C GLY A 20 -6.27 -3.92 3.74
N PHE A 21 -7.50 -3.53 4.09
CA PHE A 21 -8.20 -2.44 3.43
C PHE A 21 -7.56 -1.08 3.71
N GLY A 22 -7.17 -0.81 4.96
CA GLY A 22 -6.44 0.40 5.33
C GLY A 22 -5.12 0.53 4.56
N TRP A 23 -4.32 -0.53 4.56
CA TRP A 23 -3.06 -0.59 3.80
C TRP A 23 -3.27 -0.34 2.29
N PHE A 24 -4.35 -0.89 1.72
CA PHE A 24 -4.70 -0.64 0.33
C PHE A 24 -5.00 0.84 0.05
N LEU A 25 -5.76 1.50 0.94
CA LEU A 25 -6.07 2.92 0.81
C LEU A 25 -4.82 3.79 0.96
N ASP A 26 -3.93 3.48 1.92
CA ASP A 26 -2.68 4.20 2.13
C ASP A 26 -1.75 4.13 0.91
N ASN A 27 -1.69 2.96 0.25
CA ASN A 27 -0.94 2.81 -1.01
C ASN A 27 -1.54 3.68 -2.12
N LYS A 28 -2.88 3.75 -2.22
CA LYS A 28 -3.55 4.59 -3.21
C LYS A 28 -3.30 6.07 -2.98
N GLU A 29 -3.24 6.51 -1.73
CA GLU A 29 -2.88 7.89 -1.43
C GLU A 29 -1.40 8.16 -1.72
N THR A 30 -0.52 7.20 -1.45
CA THR A 30 0.91 7.30 -1.82
C THR A 30 1.10 7.47 -3.33
N GLU A 31 0.35 6.72 -4.15
CA GLU A 31 0.34 6.87 -5.62
C GLU A 31 -0.05 8.31 -6.04
N ARG A 32 -1.00 8.94 -5.32
CA ARG A 32 -1.42 10.33 -5.56
C ARG A 32 -0.37 11.36 -5.12
N MET A 33 0.46 11.04 -4.13
CA MET A 33 1.51 11.93 -3.59
C MET A 33 2.82 11.88 -4.40
N THR A 34 2.80 11.49 -5.67
CA THR A 34 4.01 11.32 -6.50
C THR A 34 4.45 12.58 -7.25
N MET A 35 3.71 13.69 -7.17
CA MET A 35 3.97 14.91 -7.96
C MET A 35 5.35 15.54 -7.72
N PHE A 36 5.86 15.46 -6.49
CA PHE A 36 7.16 16.02 -6.09
C PHE A 36 8.27 14.97 -5.94
N ARG A 37 8.00 13.75 -6.39
CA ARG A 37 8.98 12.67 -6.40
C ARG A 37 10.16 13.02 -7.30
N ASP A 38 11.37 12.67 -6.85
CA ASP A 38 12.63 12.91 -7.55
C ASP A 38 12.91 14.40 -7.87
N LYS A 39 12.29 15.32 -7.12
CA LYS A 39 12.44 16.78 -7.29
C LYS A 39 12.90 17.52 -6.03
N SER A 40 13.17 16.81 -4.94
CA SER A 40 13.65 17.42 -3.70
C SER A 40 15.10 17.90 -3.84
N ALA A 41 15.51 18.89 -3.03
CA ALA A 41 16.88 19.42 -3.10
C ALA A 41 17.96 18.37 -2.77
N LEU A 42 17.62 17.36 -1.96
CA LEU A 42 18.57 16.33 -1.53
C LEU A 42 18.58 15.08 -2.44
N TYR A 43 17.42 14.69 -2.99
CA TYR A 43 17.26 13.45 -3.75
C TYR A 43 16.80 13.67 -5.19
N GLY A 44 16.72 14.93 -5.64
CA GLY A 44 16.33 15.27 -6.98
C GLY A 44 17.37 14.82 -8.00
N ARG A 45 16.95 14.04 -8.99
CA ARG A 45 17.86 13.50 -10.02
C ARG A 45 17.14 13.22 -11.33
N VAL A 46 17.92 13.15 -12.41
CA VAL A 46 17.43 12.68 -13.71
C VAL A 46 17.47 11.15 -13.71
N LEU A 47 16.34 10.52 -14.05
CA LEU A 47 16.25 9.06 -14.19
C LEU A 47 16.86 8.62 -15.52
N LYS A 48 17.52 7.46 -15.53
CA LYS A 48 17.97 6.83 -16.78
C LYS A 48 16.77 6.33 -17.58
N GLU A 49 16.97 6.12 -18.88
CA GLU A 49 15.92 5.53 -19.73
C GLU A 49 15.50 4.15 -19.20
N GLY A 50 14.19 3.99 -18.99
CA GLY A 50 13.61 2.76 -18.42
C GLY A 50 13.78 2.58 -16.91
N GLU A 51 14.44 3.52 -16.21
CA GLU A 51 14.58 3.46 -14.77
C GLU A 51 13.25 3.76 -14.07
N LYS A 52 12.89 2.92 -13.10
CA LYS A 52 11.70 3.15 -12.28
C LYS A 52 11.90 4.38 -11.39
N PRO A 53 10.83 5.10 -11.07
CA PRO A 53 10.89 6.18 -10.08
C PRO A 53 11.35 5.67 -8.71
N SER A 54 11.84 6.57 -7.86
CA SER A 54 12.41 6.16 -6.56
C SER A 54 11.38 5.59 -5.57
N TRP A 55 10.08 5.94 -5.69
CA TRP A 55 8.99 5.41 -4.87
C TRP A 55 7.59 5.81 -5.42
N PRO A 56 6.47 5.19 -5.03
CA PRO A 56 6.44 3.84 -4.51
C PRO A 56 7.13 2.88 -5.49
#